data_AF-A0A3S0E2Q0-F1
#
_entry.id   AF-A0A3S0E2Q0-F1
#
_cell.length_a   1.000
_cell.length_b   1.000
_cell.length_c   1.000
_cell.angle_alpha   90.00
_cell.angle_beta   90.00
_cell.angle_gamma   90.00
#
_symmetry.space_group_name_H-M   'P 1'
#
loop_
_entity.id
_entity.type
_entity.pdbx_description
1 polymer ?
#
loop_
_entity_poly.entity_id
_entity_poly.type
_entity_poly.pdbx_seq_one_letter_code
_entity_poly.pdbx_strand_id
1 'polypeptide(L)'
;MRQRIMVLLGVFLAGCGGGGGGGSTPPQATGISESYYPVLTGADWVYDVNSIAPDSSVSTYINEMHITGTQPVAGVNAWVFRESNPSGDGIAVDSYYAKDARAFVYLGDNSPVSLVNAIINQVDFMRFDGTFSQTPLLDRKNVDIGTDLDGDGKDEHVDVKVTGVVEGYETLVLGAGSFSNAARIRYDIAGTLTLSAGGTVPITETVHEWRADGIGAIRQLVKATVGTQTSTETSDLRAVSVNGIRGGVFPPRDLLGGLANGDSDATRPGGPALSSDGIRYLLVSNRQGASGRQWIGQFIAADGALQQNIALSGAALSSLEGAPAVASNGNTYMTVMRDEAGLHAQRVSSDGVVLDPYPGAVLAANGRFPAVAYGNGQYLVAYYNYDPVQSTIRGVLVSSSGVVGADFLIGTAISGYSDMPSVAFDGRDFIVAWETGSSGLPDHDIVAARVSTAGALLDPVPIAISTAPDMQFAPRIACDPV
;
A
#
# COMPACT_ATOMS: atom_id res chain seq x y z
N MET A 1 12.04 21.61 26.83
CA MET A 1 11.78 20.94 28.12
C MET A 1 10.57 20.02 28.06
N ARG A 2 9.31 20.47 28.22
CA ARG A 2 8.14 19.57 28.43
C ARG A 2 8.00 18.36 27.48
N GLN A 3 8.30 18.49 26.18
CA GLN A 3 8.24 17.37 25.22
C GLN A 3 9.54 16.54 25.09
N ARG A 4 10.68 16.94 25.67
CA ARG A 4 11.97 16.23 25.54
C ARG A 4 12.28 15.22 26.64
N ILE A 5 11.52 15.24 27.74
CA ILE A 5 11.67 14.28 28.86
C ILE A 5 10.80 13.01 28.61
N MET A 6 9.89 13.07 27.63
CA MET A 6 8.85 12.04 27.40
C MET A 6 9.27 10.91 26.45
N VAL A 7 10.53 10.88 26.00
CA VAL A 7 11.12 9.77 25.22
C VAL A 7 12.39 9.25 25.92
N LEU A 8 12.34 9.07 27.24
CA LEU A 8 13.42 8.39 27.98
C LEU A 8 13.37 6.84 27.86
N LEU A 9 12.33 6.31 27.22
CA LEU A 9 12.18 4.88 26.91
C LEU A 9 11.33 4.57 25.67
N GLY A 10 10.56 5.53 25.13
CA GLY A 10 9.72 5.36 23.93
C GLY A 10 10.42 5.06 22.59
N VAL A 11 11.70 4.64 22.59
CA VAL A 11 12.34 3.98 21.45
C VAL A 11 12.39 2.46 21.66
N PHE A 12 11.62 1.94 22.63
CA PHE A 12 11.38 0.52 22.79
C PHE A 12 10.44 -0.04 21.70
N LEU A 13 11.09 -0.32 20.55
CA LEU A 13 11.04 -1.58 19.82
C LEU A 13 10.15 -1.70 18.58
N ALA A 14 10.83 -2.06 17.48
CA ALA A 14 10.31 -2.97 16.45
C ALA A 14 10.69 -4.46 16.68
N GLY A 15 11.36 -4.83 17.81
CA GLY A 15 11.84 -6.22 17.97
C GLY A 15 12.33 -6.75 19.33
N CYS A 16 11.44 -7.19 20.22
CA CYS A 16 11.78 -8.14 21.32
C CYS A 16 10.72 -9.23 21.59
N GLY A 17 11.16 -10.49 21.78
CA GLY A 17 10.51 -11.54 22.63
C GLY A 17 11.33 -11.74 23.92
N GLY A 18 11.11 -12.68 24.84
CA GLY A 18 10.11 -13.71 25.21
C GLY A 18 10.85 -14.71 26.15
N GLY A 19 10.23 -15.37 27.16
CA GLY A 19 10.86 -15.37 28.52
C GLY A 19 11.23 -16.62 29.35
N GLY A 20 12.33 -16.53 30.14
CA GLY A 20 12.70 -17.47 31.23
C GLY A 20 14.19 -17.48 31.65
N GLY A 21 14.57 -17.94 32.86
CA GLY A 21 13.72 -18.27 34.01
C GLY A 21 14.37 -19.14 35.11
N GLY A 22 13.57 -19.56 36.09
CA GLY A 22 13.90 -20.55 37.13
C GLY A 22 12.90 -20.54 38.31
N GLY A 23 12.20 -21.62 38.65
CA GLY A 23 12.16 -22.95 38.01
C GLY A 23 11.09 -23.89 38.60
N SER A 24 11.26 -25.20 38.37
CA SER A 24 10.31 -26.33 38.56
C SER A 24 9.27 -26.54 37.43
N THR A 25 9.04 -27.81 37.08
CA THR A 25 8.36 -28.35 35.88
C THR A 25 7.09 -29.15 36.27
N PRO A 26 6.15 -29.57 35.36
CA PRO A 26 6.25 -29.80 33.89
C PRO A 26 5.02 -29.24 33.08
N PRO A 27 4.74 -29.61 31.80
CA PRO A 27 5.52 -30.30 30.75
C PRO A 27 5.81 -29.40 29.50
N GLN A 28 6.02 -29.99 28.31
CA GLN A 28 6.61 -29.32 27.11
C GLN A 28 5.69 -28.40 26.28
N ALA A 29 6.36 -27.47 25.57
CA ALA A 29 5.99 -26.83 24.29
C ALA A 29 4.89 -25.74 24.28
N THR A 30 5.24 -24.54 24.76
CA THR A 30 4.47 -23.29 24.58
C THR A 30 5.31 -22.10 24.08
N GLY A 31 6.56 -22.34 23.66
CA GLY A 31 7.50 -21.29 23.22
C GLY A 31 7.21 -20.71 21.85
N ILE A 32 7.48 -19.41 21.67
CA ILE A 32 7.32 -18.72 20.38
C ILE A 32 8.46 -19.15 19.45
N SER A 33 8.11 -19.68 18.28
CA SER A 33 9.06 -20.20 17.30
C SER A 33 9.80 -19.13 16.51
N GLU A 34 10.88 -19.55 15.85
CA GLU A 34 11.69 -18.72 14.94
C GLU A 34 10.87 -17.95 13.88
N SER A 35 9.75 -18.52 13.46
CA SER A 35 8.86 -18.01 12.42
C SER A 35 8.10 -16.74 12.80
N TYR A 36 8.01 -16.40 14.09
CA TYR A 36 7.52 -15.10 14.59
C TYR A 36 8.58 -13.98 14.52
N TYR A 37 9.77 -14.29 13.99
CA TYR A 37 10.86 -13.35 13.74
C TYR A 37 11.35 -13.49 12.29
N PRO A 38 10.48 -13.26 11.29
CA PRO A 38 10.86 -13.37 9.89
C PRO A 38 11.91 -12.32 9.54
N VAL A 39 12.94 -12.75 8.80
CA VAL A 39 13.97 -11.87 8.25
C VAL A 39 14.12 -12.18 6.77
N LEU A 40 13.72 -11.24 5.93
CA LEU A 40 13.68 -11.38 4.49
C LEU A 40 13.77 -9.97 3.87
N THR A 41 14.73 -9.75 2.98
CA THR A 41 14.83 -8.49 2.24
C THR A 41 13.57 -8.24 1.42
N GLY A 42 12.98 -7.06 1.51
CA GLY A 42 11.68 -6.76 0.88
C GLY A 42 10.47 -7.31 1.65
N ALA A 43 10.62 -7.55 2.96
CA ALA A 43 9.51 -7.70 3.88
C ALA A 43 9.04 -6.31 4.35
N ASP A 44 7.73 -6.04 4.22
CA ASP A 44 7.10 -4.76 4.53
C ASP A 44 5.97 -4.92 5.56
N TRP A 45 5.89 -3.97 6.50
CA TRP A 45 4.78 -3.77 7.44
C TRP A 45 4.38 -2.30 7.45
N VAL A 46 3.10 -2.03 7.65
CA VAL A 46 2.57 -0.68 7.80
C VAL A 46 1.71 -0.64 9.05
N TYR A 47 1.95 0.31 9.93
CA TYR A 47 1.21 0.49 11.17
C TYR A 47 0.43 1.81 11.14
N ASP A 48 -0.85 1.75 11.50
CA ASP A 48 -1.59 2.92 11.98
C ASP A 48 -1.20 3.12 13.46
N VAL A 49 -0.55 4.25 13.77
CA VAL A 49 -0.05 4.56 15.10
C VAL A 49 -0.90 5.66 15.74
N ASN A 50 -1.24 5.49 17.01
CA ASN A 50 -2.04 6.41 17.81
C ASN A 50 -1.37 6.63 19.19
N SER A 51 -0.92 7.86 19.44
CA SER A 51 -0.20 8.25 20.65
C SER A 51 -0.99 9.26 21.47
N ILE A 52 -0.98 9.08 22.80
CA ILE A 52 -1.61 9.99 23.77
C ILE A 52 -0.51 10.47 24.72
N ALA A 53 -0.24 11.77 24.69
CA ALA A 53 0.76 12.41 25.53
C ALA A 53 0.22 12.71 26.95
N PRO A 54 1.08 13.00 27.94
CA PRO A 54 0.65 13.22 29.33
C PRO A 54 -0.19 14.49 29.57
N ASP A 55 -0.27 15.39 28.59
CA ASP A 55 -1.21 16.53 28.58
C ASP A 55 -2.56 16.20 27.90
N SER A 56 -2.79 14.92 27.57
CA SER A 56 -3.94 14.39 26.83
C SER A 56 -4.06 14.88 25.38
N SER A 57 -3.00 15.46 24.80
CA SER A 57 -2.93 15.63 23.35
C SER A 57 -2.79 14.27 22.65
N VAL A 58 -3.40 14.15 21.47
CA VAL A 58 -3.46 12.92 20.67
C VAL A 58 -2.77 13.18 19.34
N SER A 59 -1.89 12.27 18.91
CA SER A 59 -1.32 12.23 17.56
C SER A 59 -1.63 10.91 16.89
N THR A 60 -1.91 10.96 15.58
CA THR A 60 -2.08 9.77 14.75
C THR A 60 -1.22 9.89 13.49
N TYR A 61 -0.47 8.84 13.19
CA TYR A 61 0.48 8.81 12.07
C TYR A 61 0.61 7.39 11.50
N ILE A 62 1.24 7.28 10.34
CA ILE A 62 1.60 5.98 9.74
C ILE A 62 3.11 5.80 9.89
N ASN A 63 3.52 4.61 10.33
CA ASN A 63 4.91 4.16 10.29
C ASN A 63 5.02 2.96 9.34
N GLU A 64 5.92 3.03 8.36
CA GLU A 64 6.25 1.93 7.43
C GLU A 64 7.58 1.30 7.86
N MET A 65 7.57 -0.01 8.10
CA MET A 65 8.77 -0.79 8.44
C MET A 65 9.16 -1.71 7.27
N HIS A 66 10.43 -1.68 6.86
CA HIS A 66 10.95 -2.42 5.72
C HIS A 66 12.33 -3.03 6.00
N ILE A 67 12.52 -4.32 5.71
CA ILE A 67 13.86 -4.95 5.78
C ILE A 67 14.63 -4.66 4.49
N THR A 68 15.55 -3.70 4.55
CA THR A 68 16.30 -3.23 3.37
C THR A 68 17.43 -4.18 2.92
N GLY A 69 17.86 -5.08 3.81
CA GLY A 69 18.95 -6.03 3.56
C GLY A 69 19.77 -6.28 4.83
N THR A 70 21.08 -6.45 4.66
CA THR A 70 22.03 -6.67 5.78
C THR A 70 23.30 -5.84 5.65
N GLN A 71 23.89 -5.42 6.77
CA GLN A 71 25.21 -4.77 6.81
C GLN A 71 26.05 -5.19 8.03
N PRO A 72 27.37 -4.98 8.05
CA PRO A 72 28.21 -5.25 9.20
C PRO A 72 27.92 -4.29 10.38
N VAL A 73 27.47 -4.83 11.52
CA VAL A 73 27.26 -4.09 12.78
C VAL A 73 27.89 -4.89 13.92
N ALA A 74 28.68 -4.25 14.77
CA ALA A 74 29.35 -4.87 15.93
C ALA A 74 30.15 -6.18 15.64
N GLY A 75 30.57 -6.41 14.39
CA GLY A 75 31.30 -7.61 13.98
C GLY A 75 30.44 -8.76 13.43
N VAL A 76 29.11 -8.61 13.38
CA VAL A 76 28.16 -9.55 12.77
C VAL A 76 27.47 -8.93 11.55
N ASN A 77 26.92 -9.76 10.66
CA ASN A 77 26.10 -9.28 9.54
C ASN A 77 24.65 -9.12 10.03
N ALA A 78 24.26 -7.88 10.32
CA ALA A 78 22.97 -7.52 10.89
C ALA A 78 21.93 -7.23 9.81
N TRP A 79 20.69 -7.67 10.01
CA TRP A 79 19.52 -7.24 9.25
C TRP A 79 19.19 -5.78 9.57
N VAL A 80 18.90 -5.00 8.54
CA VAL A 80 18.56 -3.58 8.63
C VAL A 80 17.05 -3.42 8.49
N PHE A 81 16.39 -3.13 9.61
CA PHE A 81 14.98 -2.80 9.68
C PHE A 81 14.85 -1.28 9.65
N ARG A 82 14.41 -0.74 8.51
CA ARG A 82 14.14 0.70 8.34
C ARG A 82 12.72 1.00 8.74
N GLU A 83 12.53 1.98 9.60
CA GLU A 83 11.24 2.56 9.97
C GLU A 83 11.14 3.98 9.42
N SER A 84 10.02 4.34 8.80
CA SER A 84 9.87 5.63 8.12
C SER A 84 9.64 6.80 9.08
N ASN A 85 8.98 6.55 10.21
CA ASN A 85 8.63 7.57 11.20
C ASN A 85 8.22 6.95 12.55
N PRO A 86 9.12 6.28 13.30
CA PRO A 86 8.79 5.56 14.55
C PRO A 86 8.48 6.46 15.76
N SER A 87 8.45 7.79 15.61
CA SER A 87 8.12 8.73 16.70
C SER A 87 7.16 9.85 16.29
N GLY A 88 6.56 9.76 15.10
CA GLY A 88 5.61 10.74 14.58
C GLY A 88 6.21 12.09 14.14
N ASP A 89 7.52 12.30 14.28
CA ASP A 89 8.21 13.57 14.01
C ASP A 89 8.72 13.74 12.55
N GLY A 90 8.67 12.67 11.76
CA GLY A 90 9.10 12.63 10.36
C GLY A 90 10.56 12.18 10.16
N ILE A 91 11.22 11.67 11.20
CA ILE A 91 12.60 11.17 11.13
C ILE A 91 12.59 9.64 10.98
N ALA A 92 13.19 9.14 9.89
CA ALA A 92 13.37 7.71 9.67
C ALA A 92 14.56 7.15 10.47
N VAL A 93 14.44 5.90 10.94
CA VAL A 93 15.45 5.20 11.76
C VAL A 93 15.78 3.83 11.16
N ASP A 94 17.04 3.42 11.20
CA ASP A 94 17.47 2.05 10.91
C ASP A 94 17.82 1.33 12.21
N SER A 95 17.05 0.29 12.56
CA SER A 95 17.35 -0.64 13.65
C SER A 95 18.10 -1.88 13.14
N TYR A 96 19.03 -2.39 13.94
CA TYR A 96 19.93 -3.48 13.56
C TYR A 96 19.73 -4.75 14.39
N TYR A 97 19.50 -5.87 13.72
CA TYR A 97 19.23 -7.14 14.37
C TYR A 97 20.07 -8.29 13.83
N ALA A 98 20.64 -9.11 14.72
CA ALA A 98 21.15 -10.43 14.39
C ALA A 98 20.08 -11.50 14.63
N LYS A 99 20.16 -12.58 13.86
CA LYS A 99 19.35 -13.79 14.05
C LYS A 99 20.24 -15.02 13.91
N ASP A 100 20.24 -15.89 14.93
CA ASP A 100 20.87 -17.21 14.90
C ASP A 100 19.82 -18.30 15.19
N ALA A 101 20.20 -19.58 15.14
CA ALA A 101 19.28 -20.69 15.41
C ALA A 101 18.79 -20.78 16.87
N ARG A 102 19.29 -19.91 17.77
CA ARG A 102 18.79 -19.78 19.15
C ARG A 102 17.82 -18.59 19.26
N ALA A 103 18.13 -17.45 18.66
CA ALA A 103 17.67 -16.15 19.14
C ALA A 103 17.54 -15.05 18.07
N PHE A 104 16.75 -14.02 18.43
CA PHE A 104 16.69 -12.72 17.76
C PHE A 104 17.27 -11.65 18.69
N VAL A 105 18.25 -10.88 18.19
CA VAL A 105 19.19 -10.10 19.00
C VAL A 105 19.25 -8.67 18.48
N TYR A 106 19.01 -7.68 19.34
CA TYR A 106 19.16 -6.26 18.98
C TYR A 106 20.60 -5.79 19.18
N LEU A 107 21.11 -5.03 18.21
CA LEU A 107 22.51 -4.60 18.11
C LEU A 107 22.70 -3.08 18.18
N GLY A 108 21.62 -2.31 18.29
CA GLY A 108 21.60 -0.85 18.21
C GLY A 108 20.82 -0.34 17.00
N ASP A 109 20.83 0.98 16.82
CA ASP A 109 20.18 1.69 15.71
C ASP A 109 21.09 2.80 15.14
N ASN A 110 20.57 3.60 14.20
CA ASN A 110 21.21 4.83 13.70
C ASN A 110 20.68 6.13 14.33
N SER A 111 19.86 6.02 15.39
CA SER A 111 19.09 7.12 15.93
C SER A 111 20.00 8.12 16.68
N PRO A 112 19.79 9.44 16.56
CA PRO A 112 20.63 10.44 17.20
C PRO A 112 20.46 10.52 18.74
N VAL A 113 19.54 9.75 19.33
CA VAL A 113 19.40 9.63 20.79
C VAL A 113 20.43 8.66 21.38
N SER A 114 21.44 9.24 22.03
CA SER A 114 22.45 8.59 22.87
C SER A 114 21.94 7.43 23.73
N LEU A 115 20.77 7.63 24.35
CA LEU A 115 20.23 6.78 25.40
C LEU A 115 19.95 5.33 24.98
N VAL A 116 19.45 5.11 23.76
CA VAL A 116 18.99 3.77 23.31
C VAL A 116 20.19 2.84 23.18
N ASN A 117 21.20 3.28 22.44
CA ASN A 117 22.46 2.56 22.23
C ASN A 117 23.35 2.49 23.49
N ALA A 118 23.14 3.38 24.46
CA ALA A 118 23.82 3.34 25.77
C ALA A 118 23.20 2.31 26.73
N ILE A 119 21.87 2.16 26.75
CA ILE A 119 21.17 1.16 27.56
C ILE A 119 21.24 -0.23 26.89
N ILE A 120 20.86 -0.29 25.60
CA ILE A 120 20.62 -1.52 24.85
C ILE A 120 21.68 -1.68 23.76
N ASN A 121 22.68 -2.51 24.03
CA ASN A 121 23.66 -2.94 23.04
C ASN A 121 23.92 -4.44 23.25
N GLN A 122 23.84 -5.22 22.18
CA GLN A 122 23.96 -6.69 22.16
C GLN A 122 23.08 -7.38 23.22
N VAL A 123 21.76 -7.28 23.06
CA VAL A 123 20.81 -7.95 23.96
C VAL A 123 20.05 -9.03 23.20
N ASP A 124 20.34 -10.29 23.56
CA ASP A 124 19.58 -11.48 23.16
C ASP A 124 18.19 -11.41 23.81
N PHE A 125 17.24 -10.71 23.21
CA PHE A 125 15.92 -10.57 23.81
C PHE A 125 15.13 -11.89 23.73
N MET A 126 14.90 -12.44 22.53
CA MET A 126 14.12 -13.70 22.39
C MET A 126 14.99 -14.90 22.08
N ARG A 127 14.63 -16.07 22.64
CA ARG A 127 15.06 -17.38 22.16
C ARG A 127 13.89 -18.20 21.60
N PHE A 128 14.12 -18.90 20.49
CA PHE A 128 13.11 -19.69 19.78
C PHE A 128 12.76 -21.02 20.45
N ASP A 129 13.38 -21.32 21.60
CA ASP A 129 12.93 -22.34 22.56
C ASP A 129 11.78 -21.83 23.46
N GLY A 130 11.45 -20.53 23.38
CA GLY A 130 10.41 -19.86 24.16
C GLY A 130 10.92 -18.98 25.31
N THR A 131 12.23 -18.94 25.57
CA THR A 131 12.82 -18.34 26.79
C THR A 131 13.67 -17.09 26.54
N PHE A 132 13.99 -16.32 27.60
CA PHE A 132 14.89 -15.16 27.49
C PHE A 132 16.33 -15.68 27.48
N SER A 133 17.29 -14.87 27.06
CA SER A 133 18.70 -15.13 27.40
C SER A 133 18.98 -15.15 28.90
N GLN A 134 18.24 -14.35 29.69
CA GLN A 134 18.46 -14.16 31.12
C GLN A 134 17.23 -13.56 31.82
N THR A 135 17.21 -13.57 33.15
CA THR A 135 16.20 -12.86 33.95
C THR A 135 16.88 -12.17 35.14
N PRO A 136 16.82 -10.81 35.24
CA PRO A 136 16.21 -9.87 34.30
C PRO A 136 16.86 -9.91 32.92
N LEU A 137 16.12 -9.48 31.89
CA LEU A 137 16.61 -9.33 30.51
C LEU A 137 17.76 -8.34 30.44
N LEU A 138 17.64 -7.28 31.23
CA LEU A 138 18.60 -6.20 31.34
C LEU A 138 18.62 -5.73 32.80
N ASP A 139 19.80 -5.51 33.36
CA ASP A 139 20.00 -4.72 34.59
C ASP A 139 21.23 -3.85 34.32
N ARG A 140 20.98 -2.56 34.08
CA ARG A 140 22.00 -1.55 33.79
C ARG A 140 21.94 -0.50 34.88
N LYS A 141 23.11 -0.06 35.33
CA LYS A 141 23.28 0.82 36.48
C LYS A 141 24.15 2.00 36.11
N ASN A 142 23.74 3.19 36.54
CA ASN A 142 24.48 4.44 36.31
C ASN A 142 24.85 4.61 34.82
N VAL A 143 23.88 4.45 33.91
CA VAL A 143 24.06 4.70 32.47
C VAL A 143 23.94 6.19 32.22
N ASP A 144 25.01 6.81 31.73
CA ASP A 144 25.02 8.19 31.23
C ASP A 144 24.02 8.35 30.07
N ILE A 145 23.12 9.34 30.15
CA ILE A 145 22.12 9.58 29.11
C ILE A 145 22.61 10.52 27.99
N GLY A 146 23.77 11.17 28.15
CA GLY A 146 24.32 12.12 27.18
C GLY A 146 23.43 13.35 26.95
N THR A 147 22.73 13.80 27.98
CA THR A 147 21.94 15.05 27.99
C THR A 147 21.85 15.58 29.41
N ASP A 148 21.96 16.92 29.56
CA ASP A 148 21.66 17.72 30.74
C ASP A 148 20.19 18.20 30.70
N LEU A 149 19.36 17.73 31.63
CA LEU A 149 17.93 18.01 31.74
C LEU A 149 17.59 19.00 32.86
N ASP A 150 18.36 19.01 33.97
CA ASP A 150 18.18 19.93 35.11
C ASP A 150 18.89 21.29 34.95
N GLY A 151 19.91 21.36 34.09
CA GLY A 151 20.59 22.58 33.65
C GLY A 151 21.89 22.91 34.40
N ASP A 152 22.49 21.94 35.12
CA ASP A 152 23.73 22.16 35.87
C ASP A 152 25.03 21.96 35.07
N GLY A 153 24.92 21.59 33.79
CA GLY A 153 26.04 21.40 32.88
C GLY A 153 26.69 20.01 32.94
N LYS A 154 25.98 19.00 33.45
CA LYS A 154 26.39 17.59 33.47
C LYS A 154 25.23 16.70 33.05
N ASP A 155 25.54 15.65 32.29
CA ASP A 155 24.55 14.70 31.80
C ASP A 155 23.98 13.81 32.93
N GLU A 156 22.66 13.62 32.96
CA GLU A 156 22.04 12.74 33.96
C GLU A 156 22.35 11.26 33.73
N HIS A 157 22.07 10.45 34.75
CA HIS A 157 22.37 9.03 34.74
C HIS A 157 21.13 8.21 35.11
N VAL A 158 20.93 7.07 34.44
CA VAL A 158 19.76 6.21 34.62
C VAL A 158 20.12 4.79 35.03
N ASP A 159 19.40 4.27 36.02
CA ASP A 159 19.29 2.86 36.32
C ASP A 159 18.13 2.29 35.49
N VAL A 160 18.33 1.17 34.76
CA VAL A 160 17.26 0.52 33.97
C VAL A 160 17.29 -0.99 34.15
N LYS A 161 16.14 -1.57 34.50
CA LYS A 161 15.92 -3.01 34.62
C LYS A 161 14.75 -3.43 33.73
N VAL A 162 14.99 -4.37 32.81
CA VAL A 162 13.97 -4.94 31.94
C VAL A 162 13.65 -6.37 32.39
N THR A 163 12.36 -6.67 32.52
CA THR A 163 11.82 -8.02 32.60
C THR A 163 10.70 -8.18 31.58
N GLY A 164 10.23 -9.40 31.37
CA GLY A 164 9.02 -9.62 30.59
C GLY A 164 8.44 -11.01 30.80
N VAL A 165 7.48 -11.38 29.95
CA VAL A 165 6.80 -12.68 29.96
C VAL A 165 6.09 -12.91 28.62
N VAL A 166 6.02 -14.16 28.17
CA VAL A 166 5.06 -14.56 27.11
C VAL A 166 3.74 -14.86 27.82
N GLU A 167 2.72 -14.03 27.61
CA GLU A 167 1.45 -14.09 28.35
C GLU A 167 0.49 -15.16 27.81
N GLY A 168 0.64 -15.50 26.53
CA GLY A 168 -0.16 -16.52 25.86
C GLY A 168 -0.27 -16.29 24.36
N TYR A 169 -1.30 -16.88 23.75
CA TYR A 169 -1.63 -16.72 22.34
C TYR A 169 -3.13 -16.39 22.23
N GLU A 170 -3.49 -15.44 21.38
CA GLU A 170 -4.88 -15.05 21.13
C GLU A 170 -5.17 -14.84 19.64
N THR A 171 -6.44 -14.80 19.25
CA THR A 171 -6.84 -14.43 17.89
C THR A 171 -6.99 -12.91 17.82
N LEU A 172 -6.20 -12.25 16.98
CA LEU A 172 -6.25 -10.80 16.79
C LEU A 172 -6.76 -10.45 15.39
N VAL A 173 -7.65 -9.45 15.29
CA VAL A 173 -8.21 -8.95 14.02
C VAL A 173 -7.86 -7.47 13.88
N LEU A 174 -7.24 -7.11 12.75
CA LEU A 174 -6.67 -5.80 12.45
C LEU A 174 -6.97 -5.42 10.98
N GLY A 175 -6.56 -4.21 10.55
CA GLY A 175 -6.72 -3.75 9.17
C GLY A 175 -6.06 -4.67 8.13
N ALA A 176 -4.95 -5.33 8.50
CA ALA A 176 -4.27 -6.29 7.64
C ALA A 176 -4.91 -7.68 7.55
N GLY A 177 -5.83 -8.06 8.46
CA GLY A 177 -6.46 -9.39 8.46
C GLY A 177 -6.77 -9.96 9.84
N SER A 178 -6.91 -11.29 9.91
CA SER A 178 -7.18 -12.06 11.13
C SER A 178 -6.06 -13.07 11.39
N PHE A 179 -5.52 -13.05 12.60
CA PHE A 179 -4.32 -13.79 13.01
C PHE A 179 -4.65 -14.68 14.20
N SER A 180 -4.93 -15.96 13.95
CA SER A 180 -5.56 -16.86 14.94
C SER A 180 -4.65 -17.37 16.06
N ASN A 181 -3.33 -17.21 15.92
CA ASN A 181 -2.31 -17.66 16.88
C ASN A 181 -1.28 -16.55 17.17
N ALA A 182 -1.76 -15.34 17.45
CA ALA A 182 -0.92 -14.19 17.77
C ALA A 182 -0.33 -14.34 19.17
N ALA A 183 0.99 -14.52 19.26
CA ALA A 183 1.73 -14.64 20.51
C ALA A 183 1.81 -13.27 21.18
N ARG A 184 1.34 -13.17 22.43
CA ARG A 184 1.34 -11.96 23.23
C ARG A 184 2.50 -11.97 24.20
N ILE A 185 3.32 -10.92 24.16
CA ILE A 185 4.53 -10.76 24.96
C ILE A 185 4.41 -9.43 25.70
N ARG A 186 4.75 -9.40 27.00
CA ARG A 186 4.83 -8.17 27.79
C ARG A 186 6.26 -7.94 28.27
N TYR A 187 6.69 -6.68 28.24
CA TYR A 187 7.83 -6.15 28.98
C TYR A 187 7.36 -5.29 30.13
N ASP A 188 8.03 -5.42 31.26
CA ASP A 188 8.02 -4.43 32.32
C ASP A 188 9.43 -3.85 32.40
N ILE A 189 9.56 -2.55 32.17
CA ILE A 189 10.79 -1.81 32.35
C ILE A 189 10.63 -0.91 33.57
N ALA A 190 11.53 -1.04 34.53
CA ALA A 190 11.59 -0.22 35.72
C ALA A 190 12.95 0.48 35.79
N GLY A 191 12.95 1.79 36.02
CA GLY A 191 14.16 2.59 36.07
C GLY A 191 14.09 3.77 37.01
N THR A 192 15.25 4.37 37.25
CA THR A 192 15.43 5.55 38.09
C THR A 192 16.38 6.50 37.39
N LEU A 193 15.87 7.63 36.91
CA LEU A 193 16.69 8.76 36.49
C LEU A 193 17.26 9.44 37.75
N THR A 194 18.54 9.77 37.73
CA THR A 194 19.26 10.48 38.79
C THR A 194 19.73 11.82 38.24
N LEU A 195 19.24 12.90 38.86
CA LEU A 195 19.53 14.27 38.46
C LEU A 195 20.92 14.70 38.94
N SER A 196 21.65 15.44 38.11
CA SER A 196 23.05 15.83 38.35
C SER A 196 23.19 16.94 39.41
N ALA A 197 22.20 17.83 39.52
CA ALA A 197 22.01 18.76 40.63
C ALA A 197 21.43 18.09 41.89
N GLY A 198 20.94 16.84 41.77
CA GLY A 198 20.50 15.99 42.87
C GLY A 198 18.99 15.74 42.93
N GLY A 199 18.63 14.49 43.19
CA GLY A 199 17.25 14.00 43.19
C GLY A 199 17.10 12.79 42.27
N THR A 200 15.95 12.14 42.30
CA THR A 200 15.64 11.02 41.40
C THR A 200 14.20 11.11 40.88
N VAL A 201 13.98 10.59 39.67
CA VAL A 201 12.66 10.48 39.03
C VAL A 201 12.45 9.01 38.66
N PRO A 202 11.40 8.35 39.20
CA PRO A 202 11.10 6.97 38.83
C PRO A 202 10.57 6.91 37.39
N ILE A 203 10.94 5.85 36.68
CA ILE A 203 10.46 5.54 35.34
C ILE A 203 9.87 4.12 35.38
N THR A 204 8.67 3.96 34.82
CA THR A 204 8.08 2.64 34.59
C THR A 204 7.45 2.61 33.22
N GLU A 205 7.77 1.60 32.42
CA GLU A 205 7.15 1.36 31.13
C GLU A 205 6.64 -0.08 31.04
N THR A 206 5.49 -0.25 30.39
CA THR A 206 4.96 -1.55 30.02
C THR A 206 4.72 -1.57 28.52
N VAL A 207 5.41 -2.47 27.81
CA VAL A 207 5.19 -2.71 26.37
C VAL A 207 4.50 -4.07 26.23
N HIS A 208 3.33 -4.12 25.59
CA HIS A 208 2.79 -5.38 25.06
C HIS A 208 3.03 -5.43 23.56
N GLU A 209 3.55 -6.55 23.07
CA GLU A 209 3.71 -6.82 21.64
C GLU A 209 2.93 -8.09 21.29
N TRP A 210 2.22 -8.07 20.17
CA TRP A 210 1.62 -9.24 19.55
C TRP A 210 2.38 -9.55 18.27
N ARG A 211 2.84 -10.80 18.14
CA ARG A 211 3.47 -11.32 16.92
C ARG A 211 2.63 -12.44 16.32
N ALA A 212 2.55 -12.51 15.00
CA ALA A 212 1.91 -13.62 14.28
C ALA A 212 2.95 -14.52 13.60
N ASP A 213 2.62 -15.80 13.49
CA ASP A 213 3.44 -16.82 12.84
C ASP A 213 3.68 -16.47 11.37
N GLY A 214 4.92 -16.60 10.90
CA GLY A 214 5.35 -16.24 9.55
C GLY A 214 5.35 -14.74 9.23
N ILE A 215 4.81 -13.88 10.10
CA ILE A 215 4.54 -12.45 9.83
C ILE A 215 5.35 -11.52 10.73
N GLY A 216 5.65 -11.89 11.98
CA GLY A 216 6.32 -10.99 12.92
C GLY A 216 5.34 -10.08 13.66
N ALA A 217 5.75 -8.87 14.04
CA ALA A 217 4.92 -7.94 14.80
C ALA A 217 3.63 -7.58 14.05
N ILE A 218 2.51 -7.55 14.80
CA ILE A 218 1.19 -7.17 14.28
C ILE A 218 0.46 -6.12 15.14
N ARG A 219 0.79 -6.02 16.43
CA ARG A 219 0.31 -4.94 17.30
C ARG A 219 1.36 -4.63 18.36
N GLN A 220 1.48 -3.37 18.75
CA GLN A 220 2.15 -2.96 19.98
C GLN A 220 1.25 -2.03 20.80
N LEU A 221 1.35 -2.11 22.12
CA LEU A 221 0.76 -1.18 23.09
C LEU A 221 1.85 -0.78 24.08
N VAL A 222 2.33 0.46 23.99
CA VAL A 222 3.31 1.04 24.92
C VAL A 222 2.57 1.88 25.97
N LYS A 223 3.00 1.81 27.22
CA LYS A 223 2.60 2.73 28.28
C LYS A 223 3.81 3.13 29.11
N ALA A 224 4.24 4.38 29.00
CA ALA A 224 5.38 4.91 29.74
C ALA A 224 4.94 5.91 30.81
N THR A 225 5.57 5.86 31.99
CA THR A 225 5.38 6.82 33.08
C THR A 225 6.73 7.34 33.54
N VAL A 226 6.89 8.67 33.57
CA VAL A 226 8.07 9.37 34.08
C VAL A 226 7.64 10.29 35.22
N GLY A 227 8.02 9.94 36.45
CA GLY A 227 7.54 10.59 37.66
C GLY A 227 6.03 10.41 37.85
N THR A 228 5.25 11.43 37.51
CA THR A 228 3.77 11.42 37.54
C THR A 228 3.14 11.56 36.15
N GLN A 229 3.93 11.78 35.11
CA GLN A 229 3.44 11.98 33.74
C GLN A 229 3.36 10.63 33.02
N THR A 230 2.21 10.29 32.43
CA THR A 230 1.98 9.01 31.74
C THR A 230 1.59 9.24 30.28
N SER A 231 2.25 8.57 29.35
CA SER A 231 1.87 8.48 27.93
C SER A 231 1.46 7.06 27.56
N THR A 232 0.71 6.91 26.46
CA THR A 232 0.39 5.61 25.85
C THR A 232 0.43 5.70 24.35
N GLU A 233 0.98 4.68 23.69
CA GLU A 233 0.97 4.55 22.24
C GLU A 233 0.44 3.18 21.82
N THR A 234 -0.24 3.10 20.68
CA THR A 234 -0.71 1.86 20.07
C THR A 234 -0.36 1.86 18.59
N SER A 235 0.27 0.79 18.12
CA SER A 235 0.67 0.61 16.73
C SER A 235 -0.01 -0.65 16.17
N ASP A 236 -0.97 -0.48 15.27
CA ASP A 236 -1.81 -1.56 14.74
C ASP A 236 -1.47 -1.86 13.27
N LEU A 237 -1.27 -3.14 12.92
CA LEU A 237 -0.92 -3.54 11.56
C LEU A 237 -2.06 -3.25 10.57
N ARG A 238 -1.82 -2.20 9.78
CA ARG A 238 -2.66 -1.69 8.69
C ARG A 238 -2.48 -2.48 7.40
N ALA A 239 -1.25 -2.82 7.06
CA ALA A 239 -0.89 -3.54 5.84
C ALA A 239 0.40 -4.35 6.01
N VAL A 240 0.58 -5.40 5.20
CA VAL A 240 1.72 -6.32 5.32
C VAL A 240 2.05 -7.02 4.00
N SER A 241 3.34 -7.26 3.74
CA SER A 241 3.86 -8.13 2.67
C SER A 241 5.10 -8.86 3.18
N VAL A 242 4.93 -10.07 3.73
CA VAL A 242 5.99 -10.84 4.40
C VAL A 242 5.85 -12.32 4.03
N ASN A 243 6.93 -12.98 3.60
CA ASN A 243 6.95 -14.41 3.24
C ASN A 243 5.85 -14.83 2.23
N GLY A 244 5.43 -13.91 1.35
CA GLY A 244 4.33 -14.12 0.39
C GLY A 244 2.92 -13.93 0.97
N ILE A 245 2.77 -13.79 2.30
CA ILE A 245 1.54 -13.36 2.94
C ILE A 245 1.35 -11.87 2.67
N ARG A 246 0.17 -11.48 2.19
CA ARG A 246 -0.21 -10.09 1.90
C ARG A 246 -1.60 -9.77 2.45
N GLY A 247 -1.77 -8.57 2.97
CA GLY A 247 -3.06 -8.12 3.51
C GLY A 247 -3.06 -6.63 3.84
N GLY A 248 -4.26 -6.05 3.95
CA GLY A 248 -4.46 -4.65 4.31
C GLY A 248 -4.23 -3.65 3.18
N VAL A 249 -4.09 -2.36 3.55
CA VAL A 249 -4.03 -1.23 2.61
C VAL A 249 -2.80 -0.36 2.89
N PHE A 250 -1.79 -0.51 2.04
CA PHE A 250 -0.58 0.31 2.04
C PHE A 250 -0.90 1.81 1.83
N PRO A 251 0.00 2.73 2.22
CA PRO A 251 -0.17 4.15 1.92
C PRO A 251 -0.21 4.41 0.41
N PRO A 252 -0.87 5.49 -0.04
CA PRO A 252 -0.84 5.87 -1.46
C PRO A 252 0.61 6.19 -1.87
N ARG A 253 1.06 5.58 -2.98
CA ARG A 253 2.39 5.78 -3.57
C ARG A 253 2.23 6.34 -4.98
N ASP A 254 3.11 7.25 -5.39
CA ASP A 254 3.07 7.85 -6.72
C ASP A 254 3.38 6.82 -7.80
N LEU A 255 2.36 6.44 -8.58
CA LEU A 255 2.48 5.41 -9.62
C LEU A 255 3.07 5.95 -10.92
N LEU A 256 2.90 7.24 -11.21
CA LEU A 256 3.45 7.93 -12.38
C LEU A 256 3.72 9.41 -12.07
N GLY A 257 4.94 9.88 -12.37
CA GLY A 257 5.33 11.29 -12.23
C GLY A 257 5.29 12.06 -13.56
N GLY A 258 5.10 13.38 -13.49
CA GLY A 258 5.12 14.27 -14.65
C GLY A 258 3.92 14.10 -15.61
N LEU A 259 2.82 13.52 -15.13
CA LEU A 259 1.58 13.36 -15.88
C LEU A 259 1.13 14.69 -16.51
N ALA A 260 0.48 14.60 -17.67
CA ALA A 260 -0.18 15.75 -18.25
C ALA A 260 -1.33 16.22 -17.34
N ASN A 261 -1.60 17.53 -17.33
CA ASN A 261 -2.90 18.02 -16.90
C ASN A 261 -3.97 17.28 -17.70
N GLY A 262 -4.94 16.67 -17.02
CA GLY A 262 -6.01 15.91 -17.69
C GLY A 262 -6.70 16.77 -18.74
N ASP A 263 -6.86 16.21 -19.94
CA ASP A 263 -7.39 16.91 -21.13
C ASP A 263 -8.90 17.10 -21.08
N SER A 264 -9.30 17.91 -20.11
CA SER A 264 -10.63 17.93 -19.54
C SER A 264 -10.98 19.31 -19.02
N ASP A 265 -12.26 19.60 -19.08
CA ASP A 265 -12.86 20.65 -18.26
C ASP A 265 -12.71 20.36 -16.75
N ALA A 266 -13.11 21.33 -15.93
CA ALA A 266 -13.04 21.26 -14.47
C ALA A 266 -13.96 20.21 -13.80
N THR A 267 -14.63 19.34 -14.56
CA THR A 267 -15.59 18.34 -14.05
C THR A 267 -15.22 16.88 -14.34
N ARG A 268 -14.49 16.57 -15.44
CA ARG A 268 -14.28 15.19 -15.92
C ARG A 268 -12.80 14.87 -16.26
N PRO A 269 -11.87 14.80 -15.29
CA PRO A 269 -10.42 14.67 -15.54
C PRO A 269 -10.05 13.44 -16.39
N GLY A 270 -9.14 13.63 -17.35
CA GLY A 270 -8.66 12.62 -18.31
C GLY A 270 -7.79 11.56 -17.64
N GLY A 271 -8.45 10.68 -16.88
CA GLY A 271 -7.81 9.74 -15.98
C GLY A 271 -6.96 8.68 -16.70
N PRO A 272 -5.95 8.11 -16.02
CA PRO A 272 -5.23 6.95 -16.50
C PRO A 272 -6.12 5.70 -16.50
N ALA A 273 -5.78 4.72 -17.32
CA ALA A 273 -6.45 3.42 -17.34
C ALA A 273 -5.55 2.33 -16.73
N LEU A 274 -6.15 1.35 -16.05
CA LEU A 274 -5.45 0.29 -15.33
C LEU A 274 -6.09 -1.06 -15.63
N SER A 275 -5.29 -2.08 -15.91
CA SER A 275 -5.74 -3.47 -15.99
C SER A 275 -4.68 -4.42 -15.43
N SER A 276 -5.09 -5.62 -15.01
CA SER A 276 -4.22 -6.68 -14.47
C SER A 276 -4.13 -7.84 -15.45
N ASP A 277 -2.96 -8.47 -15.57
CA ASP A 277 -2.80 -9.78 -16.23
C ASP A 277 -2.96 -10.97 -15.26
N GLY A 278 -3.23 -10.69 -13.97
CA GLY A 278 -3.28 -11.68 -12.89
C GLY A 278 -1.98 -11.80 -12.09
N ILE A 279 -0.89 -11.21 -12.57
CA ILE A 279 0.44 -11.17 -11.92
C ILE A 279 0.84 -9.72 -11.62
N ARG A 280 0.63 -8.82 -12.58
CA ARG A 280 0.96 -7.39 -12.51
C ARG A 280 -0.08 -6.52 -13.23
N TYR A 281 -0.05 -5.24 -12.93
CA TYR A 281 -0.89 -4.24 -13.58
C TYR A 281 -0.11 -3.47 -14.65
N LEU A 282 -0.80 -3.07 -15.72
CA LEU A 282 -0.35 -2.03 -16.64
C LEU A 282 -1.22 -0.78 -16.45
N LEU A 283 -0.58 0.30 -15.98
CA LEU A 283 -1.15 1.64 -15.87
C LEU A 283 -0.79 2.44 -17.14
N VAL A 284 -1.78 2.86 -17.91
CA VAL A 284 -1.63 3.66 -19.15
C VAL A 284 -2.04 5.10 -18.89
N SER A 285 -1.20 6.06 -19.28
CA SER A 285 -1.48 7.49 -19.08
C SER A 285 -0.77 8.40 -20.09
N ASN A 286 -1.06 9.69 -19.99
CA ASN A 286 -0.44 10.74 -20.79
C ASN A 286 0.58 11.53 -19.94
N ARG A 287 1.78 11.74 -20.48
CA ARG A 287 2.86 12.52 -19.84
C ARG A 287 3.12 13.81 -20.61
N GLN A 288 3.14 14.94 -19.91
CA GLN A 288 3.51 16.23 -20.50
C GLN A 288 5.03 16.42 -20.45
N GLY A 289 5.64 16.55 -21.63
CA GLY A 289 7.03 16.96 -21.78
C GLY A 289 7.15 18.39 -22.32
N ALA A 290 8.39 18.90 -22.35
CA ALA A 290 8.70 20.20 -22.97
C ALA A 290 8.50 20.23 -24.50
N SER A 291 8.37 19.05 -25.13
CA SER A 291 8.22 18.88 -26.59
C SER A 291 6.82 18.41 -27.01
N GLY A 292 5.83 18.47 -26.11
CA GLY A 292 4.48 17.95 -26.35
C GLY A 292 4.13 16.80 -25.40
N ARG A 293 3.12 16.02 -25.77
CA ARG A 293 2.54 14.95 -24.93
C ARG A 293 2.96 13.56 -25.37
N GLN A 294 2.94 12.59 -24.47
CA GLN A 294 3.37 11.23 -24.78
C GLN A 294 2.47 10.19 -24.11
N TRP A 295 2.01 9.20 -24.90
CA TRP A 295 1.38 8.01 -24.36
C TRP A 295 2.43 7.10 -23.72
N ILE A 296 2.26 6.80 -22.44
CA ILE A 296 3.16 5.97 -21.65
C ILE A 296 2.41 4.86 -20.92
N GLY A 297 3.13 3.79 -20.60
CA GLY A 297 2.68 2.75 -19.68
C GLY A 297 3.68 2.55 -18.54
N GLN A 298 3.18 2.20 -17.37
CA GLN A 298 3.97 1.76 -16.21
C GLN A 298 3.43 0.41 -15.75
N PHE A 299 4.32 -0.59 -15.68
CA PHE A 299 4.01 -1.86 -15.04
C PHE A 299 4.23 -1.78 -13.53
N ILE A 300 3.25 -2.30 -12.79
CA ILE A 300 3.18 -2.20 -11.33
C ILE A 300 2.93 -3.61 -10.78
N ALA A 301 3.75 -4.04 -9.83
CA ALA A 301 3.59 -5.32 -9.14
C ALA A 301 2.31 -5.36 -8.29
N ALA A 302 1.88 -6.56 -7.86
CA ALA A 302 0.70 -6.76 -7.01
C ALA A 302 0.81 -6.16 -5.58
N ASP A 303 1.92 -5.50 -5.26
CA ASP A 303 2.22 -4.76 -4.01
C ASP A 303 2.34 -3.24 -4.25
N GLY A 304 2.12 -2.77 -5.48
CA GLY A 304 2.30 -1.37 -5.86
C GLY A 304 3.73 -0.98 -6.26
N ALA A 305 4.72 -1.89 -6.20
CA ALA A 305 6.08 -1.56 -6.61
C ALA A 305 6.19 -1.33 -8.13
N LEU A 306 6.89 -0.25 -8.50
CA LEU A 306 7.07 0.14 -9.90
C LEU A 306 8.13 -0.75 -10.56
N GLN A 307 7.76 -1.42 -11.66
CA GLN A 307 8.64 -2.37 -12.35
C GLN A 307 9.29 -1.79 -13.61
N GLN A 308 8.51 -1.29 -14.56
CA GLN A 308 8.97 -1.03 -15.92
C GLN A 308 8.14 0.08 -16.57
N ASN A 309 8.81 1.12 -17.08
CA ASN A 309 8.19 2.12 -17.95
C ASN A 309 8.26 1.69 -19.41
N ILE A 310 7.20 1.94 -20.18
CA ILE A 310 7.13 1.75 -21.63
C ILE A 310 6.65 3.03 -22.31
N ALA A 311 7.20 3.34 -23.48
CA ALA A 311 6.74 4.44 -24.33
C ALA A 311 5.83 3.86 -25.42
N LEU A 312 4.53 4.19 -25.37
CA LEU A 312 3.54 3.65 -26.31
C LEU A 312 3.59 4.40 -27.65
N SER A 313 3.71 5.73 -27.60
CA SER A 313 3.88 6.58 -28.80
C SER A 313 5.34 6.76 -29.25
N GLY A 314 6.32 6.27 -28.49
CA GLY A 314 7.76 6.38 -28.77
C GLY A 314 8.32 7.79 -28.62
N ALA A 315 7.74 8.77 -29.32
CA ALA A 315 8.07 10.20 -29.26
C ALA A 315 6.95 11.02 -28.60
N ALA A 316 7.21 12.31 -28.37
CA ALA A 316 6.21 13.30 -28.01
C ALA A 316 5.42 13.75 -29.25
N LEU A 317 4.14 14.08 -29.06
CA LEU A 317 3.15 14.41 -30.09
C LEU A 317 2.58 15.82 -29.87
N SER A 318 2.18 16.46 -30.97
CA SER A 318 1.67 17.85 -31.03
C SER A 318 0.39 18.06 -30.24
N SER A 319 -0.54 17.13 -30.36
CA SER A 319 -1.74 17.03 -29.54
C SER A 319 -2.00 15.57 -29.18
N LEU A 320 -2.66 15.37 -28.04
CA LEU A 320 -3.28 14.13 -27.59
C LEU A 320 -4.50 14.54 -26.78
N GLU A 321 -5.63 13.85 -26.93
CA GLU A 321 -6.94 14.25 -26.40
C GLU A 321 -7.70 13.09 -25.76
N GLY A 322 -8.18 13.27 -24.52
CA GLY A 322 -9.04 12.32 -23.82
C GLY A 322 -8.31 11.22 -23.05
N ALA A 323 -9.08 10.35 -22.40
CA ALA A 323 -8.55 9.24 -21.60
C ALA A 323 -8.24 8.00 -22.46
N PRO A 324 -7.18 7.23 -22.13
CA PRO A 324 -6.95 5.90 -22.69
C PRO A 324 -7.89 4.86 -22.07
N ALA A 325 -7.87 3.65 -22.61
CA ALA A 325 -8.41 2.46 -21.96
C ALA A 325 -7.42 1.28 -22.08
N VAL A 326 -7.50 0.30 -21.18
CA VAL A 326 -6.65 -0.91 -21.25
C VAL A 326 -7.38 -2.13 -20.67
N ALA A 327 -7.22 -3.28 -21.30
CA ALA A 327 -7.64 -4.58 -20.80
C ALA A 327 -6.59 -5.65 -21.10
N SER A 328 -6.39 -6.62 -20.20
CA SER A 328 -5.52 -7.77 -20.42
C SER A 328 -6.30 -9.03 -20.81
N ASN A 329 -5.64 -9.93 -21.55
CA ASN A 329 -6.04 -11.33 -21.69
C ASN A 329 -5.17 -12.32 -20.89
N GLY A 330 -4.35 -11.82 -19.97
CA GLY A 330 -3.38 -12.59 -19.17
C GLY A 330 -1.99 -12.71 -19.79
N ASN A 331 -1.88 -12.64 -21.12
CA ASN A 331 -0.59 -12.69 -21.84
C ASN A 331 -0.26 -11.39 -22.58
N THR A 332 -1.25 -10.53 -22.80
CA THR A 332 -1.18 -9.32 -23.62
C THR A 332 -2.23 -8.34 -23.14
N TYR A 333 -1.87 -7.07 -23.07
CA TYR A 333 -2.76 -5.95 -22.84
C TYR A 333 -3.12 -5.31 -24.19
N MET A 334 -4.39 -5.05 -24.42
CA MET A 334 -4.87 -4.16 -25.48
C MET A 334 -4.98 -2.76 -24.89
N THR A 335 -4.12 -1.83 -25.33
CA THR A 335 -4.26 -0.40 -25.00
C THR A 335 -5.04 0.29 -26.11
N VAL A 336 -6.04 1.09 -25.74
CA VAL A 336 -6.83 1.91 -26.66
C VAL A 336 -6.56 3.37 -26.34
N MET A 337 -6.13 4.13 -27.34
CA MET A 337 -5.68 5.51 -27.21
C MET A 337 -6.24 6.37 -28.32
N ARG A 338 -6.11 7.70 -28.18
CA ARG A 338 -6.62 8.67 -29.13
C ARG A 338 -5.56 9.70 -29.53
N ASP A 339 -5.55 10.07 -30.80
CA ASP A 339 -4.88 11.26 -31.33
C ASP A 339 -5.74 11.97 -32.38
N GLU A 340 -5.12 12.82 -33.21
CA GLU A 340 -5.76 13.60 -34.28
C GLU A 340 -6.45 12.74 -35.36
N ALA A 341 -6.04 11.47 -35.53
CA ALA A 341 -6.61 10.55 -36.51
C ALA A 341 -7.78 9.68 -35.98
N GLY A 342 -7.99 9.65 -34.67
CA GLY A 342 -9.11 8.96 -34.01
C GLY A 342 -8.69 7.99 -32.91
N LEU A 343 -9.51 6.98 -32.66
CA LEU A 343 -9.19 5.86 -31.75
C LEU A 343 -8.33 4.81 -32.45
N HIS A 344 -7.27 4.39 -31.77
CA HIS A 344 -6.37 3.34 -32.20
C HIS A 344 -6.09 2.33 -31.08
N ALA A 345 -5.70 1.12 -31.45
CA ALA A 345 -5.36 0.03 -30.54
C ALA A 345 -3.92 -0.47 -30.75
N GLN A 346 -3.14 -0.58 -29.67
CA GLN A 346 -1.84 -1.25 -29.65
C GLN A 346 -1.87 -2.42 -28.67
N ARG A 347 -1.25 -3.54 -29.03
CA ARG A 347 -0.99 -4.63 -28.09
C ARG A 347 0.37 -4.46 -27.40
N VAL A 348 0.40 -4.76 -26.10
CA VAL A 348 1.61 -4.81 -25.27
C VAL A 348 1.66 -6.19 -24.62
N SER A 349 2.73 -6.97 -24.79
CA SER A 349 2.87 -8.27 -24.14
C SER A 349 3.05 -8.14 -22.62
N SER A 350 2.82 -9.21 -21.86
CA SER A 350 2.95 -9.19 -20.39
C SER A 350 4.40 -8.97 -19.90
N ASP A 351 5.42 -9.14 -20.73
CA ASP A 351 6.82 -8.74 -20.47
C ASP A 351 7.15 -7.28 -20.88
N GLY A 352 6.17 -6.57 -21.46
CA GLY A 352 6.23 -5.13 -21.75
C GLY A 352 6.82 -4.75 -23.11
N VAL A 353 6.83 -5.67 -24.08
CA VAL A 353 7.13 -5.31 -25.48
C VAL A 353 5.87 -4.74 -26.13
N VAL A 354 5.99 -3.55 -26.75
CA VAL A 354 4.93 -2.99 -27.61
C VAL A 354 4.95 -3.75 -28.94
N LEU A 355 3.91 -4.54 -29.19
CA LEU A 355 3.84 -5.47 -30.32
C LEU A 355 3.38 -4.79 -31.63
N ASP A 356 2.55 -3.76 -31.52
CA ASP A 356 2.03 -2.98 -32.64
C ASP A 356 2.61 -1.56 -32.62
N PRO A 357 3.39 -1.13 -33.63
CA PRO A 357 3.97 0.22 -33.68
C PRO A 357 2.91 1.33 -33.68
N TYR A 358 3.21 2.46 -33.03
CA TYR A 358 2.29 3.61 -32.93
C TYR A 358 1.85 4.14 -34.31
N PRO A 359 0.55 4.50 -34.50
CA PRO A 359 -0.54 4.52 -33.52
C PRO A 359 -1.20 3.16 -33.25
N GLY A 360 -0.83 2.11 -33.99
CA GLY A 360 -1.49 0.81 -33.95
C GLY A 360 -2.69 0.71 -34.91
N ALA A 361 -3.55 -0.28 -34.68
CA ALA A 361 -4.70 -0.54 -35.53
C ALA A 361 -5.77 0.54 -35.36
N VAL A 362 -6.28 1.11 -36.47
CA VAL A 362 -7.36 2.11 -36.44
C VAL A 362 -8.66 1.43 -36.00
N LEU A 363 -9.35 2.03 -35.03
CA LEU A 363 -10.69 1.61 -34.60
C LEU A 363 -11.79 2.53 -35.17
N ALA A 364 -11.70 3.84 -34.90
CA ALA A 364 -12.75 4.79 -35.26
C ALA A 364 -12.25 6.25 -35.32
N ALA A 365 -12.37 6.89 -36.49
CA ALA A 365 -11.91 8.27 -36.70
C ALA A 365 -12.59 9.31 -35.77
N ASN A 366 -13.92 9.22 -35.62
CA ASN A 366 -14.70 10.12 -34.77
C ASN A 366 -14.90 9.58 -33.33
N GLY A 367 -14.23 8.48 -32.98
CA GLY A 367 -14.34 7.87 -31.67
C GLY A 367 -13.68 8.70 -30.57
N ARG A 368 -14.26 8.66 -29.38
CA ARG A 368 -13.82 9.31 -28.13
C ARG A 368 -14.18 8.40 -26.95
N PHE A 369 -13.57 8.67 -25.80
CA PHE A 369 -13.90 8.01 -24.51
C PHE A 369 -14.01 6.48 -24.62
N PRO A 370 -12.93 5.78 -25.01
CA PRO A 370 -12.96 4.34 -25.14
C PRO A 370 -13.12 3.67 -23.77
N ALA A 371 -13.79 2.52 -23.76
CA ALA A 371 -13.70 1.53 -22.71
C ALA A 371 -13.48 0.15 -23.36
N VAL A 372 -12.69 -0.71 -22.72
CA VAL A 372 -12.34 -2.03 -23.27
C VAL A 372 -12.41 -3.10 -22.19
N ALA A 373 -12.96 -4.26 -22.55
CA ALA A 373 -12.95 -5.47 -21.74
C ALA A 373 -12.55 -6.67 -22.59
N TYR A 374 -11.92 -7.66 -21.96
CA TYR A 374 -11.60 -8.94 -22.60
C TYR A 374 -12.65 -10.00 -22.23
N GLY A 375 -13.04 -10.83 -23.20
CA GLY A 375 -14.02 -11.90 -23.03
C GLY A 375 -14.03 -12.85 -24.22
N ASN A 376 -14.13 -14.16 -23.96
CA ASN A 376 -14.24 -15.21 -24.99
C ASN A 376 -13.26 -15.05 -26.19
N GLY A 377 -11.95 -14.91 -25.91
CA GLY A 377 -10.88 -14.87 -26.92
C GLY A 377 -10.57 -13.49 -27.53
N GLN A 378 -11.36 -12.46 -27.24
CA GLN A 378 -11.33 -11.16 -27.91
C GLN A 378 -11.63 -9.99 -26.95
N TYR A 379 -11.38 -8.78 -27.41
CA TYR A 379 -11.71 -7.54 -26.73
C TYR A 379 -12.95 -6.92 -27.35
N LEU A 380 -13.89 -6.43 -26.54
CA LEU A 380 -14.88 -5.45 -26.99
C LEU A 380 -14.37 -4.06 -26.62
N VAL A 381 -14.15 -3.20 -27.61
CA VAL A 381 -13.94 -1.76 -27.42
C VAL A 381 -15.27 -1.06 -27.65
N ALA A 382 -15.84 -0.49 -26.60
CA ALA A 382 -16.98 0.42 -26.67
C ALA A 382 -16.47 1.88 -26.67
N TYR A 383 -17.12 2.77 -27.42
CA TYR A 383 -16.71 4.17 -27.53
C TYR A 383 -17.88 5.11 -27.84
N TYR A 384 -17.72 6.38 -27.46
CA TYR A 384 -18.58 7.47 -27.91
C TYR A 384 -18.16 7.89 -29.32
N ASN A 385 -19.05 7.78 -30.29
CA ASN A 385 -18.87 8.32 -31.62
C ASN A 385 -19.54 9.70 -31.70
N TYR A 386 -18.74 10.76 -31.75
CA TYR A 386 -19.25 12.11 -31.92
C TYR A 386 -19.85 12.29 -33.32
N ASP A 387 -21.08 12.80 -33.38
CA ASP A 387 -21.71 13.27 -34.61
C ASP A 387 -22.48 14.58 -34.33
N PRO A 388 -22.41 15.61 -35.21
CA PRO A 388 -23.07 16.90 -34.98
C PRO A 388 -24.61 16.85 -34.95
N VAL A 389 -25.22 15.77 -35.47
CA VAL A 389 -26.68 15.56 -35.48
C VAL A 389 -27.06 14.60 -34.36
N GLN A 390 -26.47 13.41 -34.31
CA GLN A 390 -26.80 12.39 -33.32
C GLN A 390 -25.60 11.51 -32.94
N SER A 391 -24.93 11.85 -31.82
CA SER A 391 -23.90 11.00 -31.24
C SER A 391 -24.44 9.60 -30.88
N THR A 392 -23.55 8.60 -30.92
CA THR A 392 -23.91 7.19 -30.66
C THR A 392 -22.85 6.49 -29.82
N ILE A 393 -23.26 5.52 -29.02
CA ILE A 393 -22.33 4.54 -28.43
C ILE A 393 -22.18 3.40 -29.44
N ARG A 394 -20.93 3.11 -29.79
CA ARG A 394 -20.54 2.11 -30.78
C ARG A 394 -19.59 1.09 -30.18
N GLY A 395 -19.56 -0.08 -30.80
CA GLY A 395 -18.70 -1.20 -30.42
C GLY A 395 -17.89 -1.69 -31.61
N VAL A 396 -16.66 -2.12 -31.34
CA VAL A 396 -15.88 -2.93 -32.28
C VAL A 396 -15.20 -4.07 -31.53
N LEU A 397 -15.29 -5.28 -32.09
CA LEU A 397 -14.59 -6.44 -31.57
C LEU A 397 -13.17 -6.48 -32.14
N VAL A 398 -12.17 -6.67 -31.28
CA VAL A 398 -10.75 -6.80 -31.66
C VAL A 398 -10.23 -8.13 -31.14
N SER A 399 -9.76 -8.99 -32.03
CA SER A 399 -9.20 -10.29 -31.66
C SER A 399 -7.90 -10.15 -30.84
N SER A 400 -7.51 -11.20 -30.10
CA SER A 400 -6.22 -11.25 -29.40
C SER A 400 -4.99 -11.07 -30.32
N SER A 401 -5.13 -11.30 -31.63
CA SER A 401 -4.10 -11.06 -32.64
C SER A 401 -4.11 -9.63 -33.22
N GLY A 402 -4.98 -8.74 -32.75
CA GLY A 402 -5.06 -7.34 -33.21
C GLY A 402 -5.91 -7.12 -34.46
N VAL A 403 -6.52 -8.17 -35.03
CA VAL A 403 -7.48 -8.02 -36.15
C VAL A 403 -8.75 -7.37 -35.63
N VAL A 404 -9.09 -6.22 -36.20
CA VAL A 404 -10.28 -5.41 -35.92
C VAL A 404 -11.47 -5.93 -36.76
N GLY A 405 -12.63 -6.09 -36.12
CA GLY A 405 -13.88 -6.50 -36.75
C GLY A 405 -14.68 -5.36 -37.37
N ALA A 406 -15.97 -5.57 -37.58
CA ALA A 406 -16.89 -4.52 -37.99
C ALA A 406 -17.31 -3.64 -36.79
N ASP A 407 -17.47 -2.34 -37.04
CA ASP A 407 -18.09 -1.37 -36.14
C ASP A 407 -19.63 -1.53 -36.17
N PHE A 408 -20.25 -1.55 -34.98
CA PHE A 408 -21.70 -1.69 -34.79
C PHE A 408 -22.26 -0.72 -33.76
N LEU A 409 -23.55 -0.40 -33.91
CA LEU A 409 -24.30 0.43 -32.96
C LEU A 409 -24.65 -0.35 -31.69
N ILE A 410 -24.36 0.24 -30.53
CA ILE A 410 -24.82 -0.26 -29.22
C ILE A 410 -26.04 0.54 -28.76
N GLY A 411 -26.00 1.88 -28.90
CA GLY A 411 -27.10 2.74 -28.50
C GLY A 411 -26.94 4.21 -28.92
N THR A 412 -27.97 5.01 -28.66
CA THR A 412 -27.92 6.47 -28.81
C THR A 412 -27.16 7.11 -27.65
N ALA A 413 -26.40 8.16 -27.94
CA ALA A 413 -25.66 8.98 -26.98
C ALA A 413 -26.11 10.45 -27.07
N ILE A 414 -25.69 11.28 -26.13
CA ILE A 414 -26.07 12.69 -26.06
C ILE A 414 -25.11 13.52 -26.92
N SER A 415 -25.64 14.19 -27.95
CA SER A 415 -24.87 15.09 -28.81
C SER A 415 -24.32 16.28 -28.01
N GLY A 416 -22.99 16.42 -27.98
CA GLY A 416 -22.29 17.54 -27.32
C GLY A 416 -21.87 17.31 -25.87
N TYR A 417 -22.20 16.16 -25.27
CA TYR A 417 -21.72 15.76 -23.94
C TYR A 417 -20.66 14.66 -24.06
N SER A 418 -19.82 14.53 -23.03
CA SER A 418 -18.65 13.65 -23.03
C SER A 418 -18.96 12.26 -22.45
N ASP A 419 -20.01 11.61 -22.96
CA ASP A 419 -20.55 10.37 -22.41
C ASP A 419 -19.46 9.28 -22.39
N MET A 420 -19.19 8.72 -21.21
CA MET A 420 -18.20 7.65 -21.06
C MET A 420 -18.92 6.29 -21.00
N PRO A 421 -18.88 5.48 -22.07
CA PRO A 421 -19.31 4.09 -21.96
C PRO A 421 -18.39 3.33 -21.00
N SER A 422 -18.91 2.29 -20.36
CA SER A 422 -18.13 1.37 -19.55
C SER A 422 -18.53 -0.07 -19.92
N VAL A 423 -17.57 -0.98 -19.98
CA VAL A 423 -17.79 -2.36 -20.45
C VAL A 423 -17.13 -3.37 -19.52
N ALA A 424 -17.83 -4.48 -19.28
CA ALA A 424 -17.32 -5.67 -18.61
C ALA A 424 -17.80 -6.94 -19.35
N PHE A 425 -17.34 -8.11 -18.94
CA PHE A 425 -17.72 -9.41 -19.49
C PHE A 425 -18.22 -10.31 -18.37
N ASP A 426 -19.44 -10.84 -18.47
CA ASP A 426 -20.11 -11.61 -17.40
C ASP A 426 -19.76 -13.11 -17.38
N GLY A 427 -18.73 -13.51 -18.14
CA GLY A 427 -18.37 -14.90 -18.42
C GLY A 427 -19.03 -15.48 -19.68
N ARG A 428 -20.04 -14.81 -20.25
CA ARG A 428 -20.82 -15.28 -21.39
C ARG A 428 -21.01 -14.21 -22.47
N ASP A 429 -21.51 -13.04 -22.09
CA ASP A 429 -21.81 -11.89 -22.94
C ASP A 429 -21.10 -10.64 -22.36
N PHE A 430 -20.83 -9.63 -23.20
CA PHE A 430 -20.35 -8.33 -22.70
C PHE A 430 -21.53 -7.51 -22.20
N ILE A 431 -21.35 -6.74 -21.12
CA ILE A 431 -22.33 -5.75 -20.66
C ILE A 431 -21.72 -4.36 -20.85
N VAL A 432 -22.40 -3.50 -21.59
CA VAL A 432 -21.99 -2.11 -21.85
C VAL A 432 -23.00 -1.18 -21.18
N ALA A 433 -22.52 -0.23 -20.37
CA ALA A 433 -23.33 0.80 -19.69
C ALA A 433 -22.94 2.20 -20.18
N TRP A 434 -23.90 3.12 -20.31
CA TRP A 434 -23.68 4.48 -20.83
C TRP A 434 -24.72 5.52 -20.36
N GLU A 435 -24.42 6.80 -20.59
CA GLU A 435 -25.29 7.96 -20.33
C GLU A 435 -26.30 8.12 -21.47
N THR A 436 -27.59 8.31 -21.17
CA THR A 436 -28.65 8.55 -22.16
C THR A 436 -29.44 9.81 -21.88
N GLY A 437 -29.90 10.46 -22.95
CA GLY A 437 -30.67 11.70 -22.87
C GLY A 437 -30.96 12.27 -24.25
N SER A 438 -31.56 13.46 -24.29
CA SER A 438 -31.78 14.24 -25.51
C SER A 438 -31.29 15.67 -25.29
N SER A 439 -30.69 16.27 -26.33
CA SER A 439 -30.14 17.63 -26.26
C SER A 439 -31.22 18.65 -25.87
N GLY A 440 -31.10 19.25 -24.68
CA GLY A 440 -32.02 20.28 -24.18
C GLY A 440 -33.06 19.82 -23.16
N LEU A 441 -32.97 18.59 -22.64
CA LEU A 441 -33.72 18.13 -21.45
C LEU A 441 -32.77 17.92 -20.25
N PRO A 442 -33.26 18.08 -19.00
CA PRO A 442 -32.42 17.95 -17.80
C PRO A 442 -32.16 16.50 -17.38
N ASP A 443 -32.94 15.55 -17.92
CA ASP A 443 -32.93 14.15 -17.51
C ASP A 443 -31.83 13.39 -18.26
N HIS A 444 -30.86 12.86 -17.52
CA HIS A 444 -29.78 12.03 -18.07
C HIS A 444 -29.71 10.72 -17.28
N ASP A 445 -30.14 9.63 -17.90
CA ASP A 445 -30.31 8.32 -17.27
C ASP A 445 -29.11 7.40 -17.58
N ILE A 446 -28.75 6.54 -16.63
CA ILE A 446 -27.80 5.45 -16.88
C ILE A 446 -28.55 4.23 -17.35
N VAL A 447 -28.16 3.70 -18.51
CA VAL A 447 -28.65 2.44 -19.06
C VAL A 447 -27.52 1.46 -19.32
N ALA A 448 -27.87 0.21 -19.60
CA ALA A 448 -26.96 -0.79 -20.11
C ALA A 448 -27.61 -1.69 -21.18
N ALA A 449 -26.80 -2.41 -21.95
CA ALA A 449 -27.26 -3.48 -22.84
C ALA A 449 -26.19 -4.56 -22.95
N ARG A 450 -26.62 -5.81 -23.15
CA ARG A 450 -25.70 -6.91 -23.43
C ARG A 450 -25.34 -6.95 -24.91
N VAL A 451 -24.06 -7.18 -25.18
CA VAL A 451 -23.49 -7.38 -26.51
C VAL A 451 -22.87 -8.77 -26.52
N SER A 452 -23.38 -9.65 -27.36
CA SER A 452 -22.84 -11.01 -27.47
C SER A 452 -21.41 -11.03 -27.97
N THR A 453 -20.70 -12.15 -27.75
CA THR A 453 -19.34 -12.39 -28.27
C THR A 453 -19.26 -12.54 -29.80
N ALA A 454 -20.36 -12.29 -30.52
CA ALA A 454 -20.41 -12.14 -31.98
C ALA A 454 -20.72 -10.69 -32.43
N GLY A 455 -20.82 -9.73 -31.50
CA GLY A 455 -21.11 -8.32 -31.78
C GLY A 455 -22.60 -8.00 -31.94
N ALA A 456 -23.48 -9.00 -31.81
CA ALA A 456 -24.93 -8.75 -31.84
C ALA A 456 -25.40 -8.19 -30.49
N LEU A 457 -26.08 -7.03 -30.54
CA LEU A 457 -26.81 -6.42 -29.43
C LEU A 457 -27.99 -7.33 -29.04
N LEU A 458 -28.05 -7.70 -27.75
CA LEU A 458 -29.07 -8.62 -27.22
C LEU A 458 -30.26 -7.89 -26.58
N ASP A 459 -30.05 -6.67 -26.11
CA ASP A 459 -31.07 -5.81 -25.49
C ASP A 459 -31.34 -4.59 -26.40
N PRO A 460 -32.19 -4.70 -27.43
CA PRO A 460 -32.50 -3.60 -28.36
C PRO A 460 -33.35 -2.50 -27.73
N VAL A 461 -33.90 -2.74 -26.54
CA VAL A 461 -34.37 -1.70 -25.61
C VAL A 461 -33.38 -1.72 -24.44
N PRO A 462 -32.64 -0.63 -24.17
CA PRO A 462 -31.67 -0.61 -23.08
C PRO A 462 -32.30 -0.88 -21.71
N ILE A 463 -31.55 -1.59 -20.87
CA ILE A 463 -31.86 -1.87 -19.47
C ILE A 463 -31.62 -0.60 -18.67
N ALA A 464 -32.66 -0.03 -18.07
CA ALA A 464 -32.52 1.09 -17.14
C ALA A 464 -31.76 0.66 -15.87
N ILE A 465 -30.70 1.40 -15.52
CA ILE A 465 -29.88 1.18 -14.32
C ILE A 465 -30.14 2.30 -13.28
N SER A 466 -30.19 3.55 -13.73
CA SER A 466 -30.57 4.69 -12.91
C SER A 466 -31.43 5.64 -13.73
N THR A 467 -32.62 5.97 -13.19
CA THR A 467 -33.60 6.91 -13.75
C THR A 467 -34.09 7.85 -12.64
N ALA A 468 -33.15 8.42 -11.90
CA ALA A 468 -33.42 9.38 -10.84
C ALA A 468 -33.76 10.76 -11.43
N PRO A 469 -34.30 11.70 -10.63
CA PRO A 469 -34.33 13.10 -11.02
C PRO A 469 -32.92 13.67 -11.25
N ASP A 470 -32.83 14.71 -12.08
CA ASP A 470 -31.59 15.38 -12.48
C ASP A 470 -30.61 14.47 -13.25
N MET A 471 -29.38 14.93 -13.47
CA MET A 471 -28.42 14.28 -14.37
C MET A 471 -27.60 13.19 -13.68
N GLN A 472 -27.55 11.99 -14.28
CA GLN A 472 -26.69 10.89 -13.86
C GLN A 472 -25.59 10.61 -14.89
N PHE A 473 -24.37 10.34 -14.41
CA PHE A 473 -23.15 10.46 -15.20
C PHE A 473 -22.07 9.43 -14.84
N ALA A 474 -21.10 9.25 -15.74
CA ALA A 474 -19.87 8.47 -15.56
C ALA A 474 -20.10 7.04 -15.02
N PRO A 475 -20.92 6.22 -15.71
CA PRO A 475 -21.17 4.85 -15.28
C PRO A 475 -19.89 4.03 -15.25
N ARG A 476 -19.78 3.13 -14.27
CA ARG A 476 -18.66 2.19 -14.15
C ARG A 476 -19.22 0.80 -13.88
N ILE A 477 -18.92 -0.14 -14.77
CA ILE A 477 -19.31 -1.54 -14.63
C ILE A 477 -18.09 -2.42 -14.36
N ALA A 478 -18.31 -3.46 -13.57
CA ALA A 478 -17.38 -4.57 -13.35
C ALA A 478 -18.22 -5.86 -13.24
N CYS A 479 -17.58 -7.00 -13.49
CA CYS A 479 -18.14 -8.32 -13.25
C CYS A 479 -17.14 -9.12 -12.42
N ASP A 480 -17.64 -10.01 -11.56
CA ASP A 480 -16.79 -10.95 -10.82
C ASP A 480 -16.11 -11.95 -11.79
N PRO A 481 -14.88 -12.40 -11.49
CA PRO A 481 -14.28 -13.52 -12.21
C PRO A 481 -15.07 -14.81 -11.91
N VAL A 482 -15.38 -15.57 -12.97
CA VAL A 482 -16.15 -16.83 -12.94
C VAL A 482 -15.24 -18.05 -12.77
#